data_AF-A0A2N1SVN0-F1
#
_entry.id   AF-A0A2N1SVN0-F1
#
_cell.length_a   1.000
_cell.length_b   1.000
_cell.length_c   1.000
_cell.angle_alpha   90.00
_cell.angle_beta   90.00
_cell.angle_gamma   90.00
#
_symmetry.space_group_name_H-M   'P 1'
#
loop_
_entity.id
_entity.type
_entity.pdbx_description
1 polymer ?
#
loop_
_entity_poly.entity_id
_entity_poly.type
_entity_poly.pdbx_seq_one_letter_code
_entity_poly.pdbx_strand_id
1 'polypeptide(L)' 'MRISHEKIKELQKLLKEQTGLNYTDEEAQEAGLAIIRFVIIKAQREKNKAEEYNVITGA' A
#
# COMPACT_ATOMS: atom_id res chain seq x y z
N MET A 1 8.17 -4.94 10.06
CA MET A 1 8.23 -5.59 8.73
C MET A 1 9.21 -4.82 7.87
N ARG A 2 10.13 -5.48 7.16
CA ARG A 2 11.05 -4.85 6.21
C ARG A 2 10.80 -5.48 4.84
N ILE A 3 10.82 -4.67 3.78
CA ILE A 3 10.64 -5.15 2.41
C ILE A 3 12.01 -5.68 1.95
N SER A 4 12.02 -6.77 1.20
CA SER A 4 13.28 -7.32 0.71
C SER A 4 13.95 -6.34 -0.26
N HIS A 5 15.28 -6.36 -0.31
CA HIS A 5 16.05 -5.45 -1.15
C HIS A 5 15.71 -5.56 -2.64
N GLU A 6 15.38 -6.76 -3.14
CA GLU A 6 14.90 -6.95 -4.52
C GLU A 6 13.60 -6.18 -4.78
N LYS A 7 12.65 -6.25 -3.83
CA LYS A 7 11.38 -5.54 -3.93
C LYS A 7 11.53 -4.03 -3.75
N ILE A 8 12.52 -3.59 -2.97
CA ILE A 8 12.91 -2.17 -2.89
C ILE A 8 13.42 -1.67 -4.24
N LYS A 9 14.27 -2.43 -4.94
CA LYS A 9 14.75 -2.05 -6.28
C LYS A 9 13.63 -1.98 -7.31
N GLU A 10 12.71 -2.94 -7.30
CA GLU A 10 11.51 -2.88 -8.14
C GLU A 10 10.68 -1.62 -7.84
N LEU A 11 10.48 -1.31 -6.56
CA LEU A 11 9.72 -0.14 -6.13
C LEU A 11 10.42 1.17 -6.52
N GLN A 12 11.74 1.29 -6.35
CA GLN A 12 12.52 2.46 -6.79
C GLN A 12 12.36 2.70 -8.29
N LYS A 13 12.40 1.65 -9.10
CA LYS A 13 12.19 1.76 -10.55
C LYS A 13 10.79 2.31 -10.86
N LEU A 14 9.76 1.76 -10.23
CA LEU A 14 8.38 2.23 -10.40
C LEU A 14 8.21 3.68 -9.95
N LEU A 15 8.75 4.04 -8.78
CA LEU A 15 8.67 5.40 -8.28
C LEU A 15 9.37 6.39 -9.22
N LYS A 16 10.54 6.02 -9.75
CA LYS A 16 11.24 6.83 -10.75
C LYS A 16 10.45 7.00 -12.04
N GLU A 17 9.81 5.94 -12.54
CA GLU A 17 8.97 6.00 -13.74
C GLU A 17 7.76 6.94 -13.56
N GLN A 18 7.20 6.99 -12.35
CA GLN A 18 6.00 7.80 -12.05
C GLN A 18 6.31 9.25 -11.65
N THR A 19 7.40 9.48 -10.90
CA THR A 19 7.71 10.81 -10.34
C THR A 19 8.94 11.46 -10.95
N GLY A 20 9.75 10.72 -11.70
CA GLY A 20 11.05 11.16 -12.22
C GLY A 20 12.16 11.24 -11.18
N LEU A 21 11.88 10.91 -9.91
CA LEU A 21 12.83 11.05 -8.80
C LEU A 21 13.60 9.76 -8.55
N ASN A 22 14.87 9.87 -8.14
CA ASN A 22 15.64 8.74 -7.65
C ASN A 22 15.48 8.66 -6.14
N TYR A 23 15.00 7.53 -5.65
CA TYR A 23 14.84 7.25 -4.24
C TYR A 23 15.98 6.36 -3.74
N THR A 24 16.49 6.66 -2.56
CA THR A 24 17.37 5.77 -1.80
C THR A 24 16.64 4.51 -1.34
N ASP A 25 17.37 3.53 -0.82
CA ASP A 25 16.78 2.30 -0.29
C ASP A 25 15.89 2.59 0.92
N GLU A 26 16.33 3.49 1.80
CA GLU A 26 15.58 3.91 2.98
C GLU A 26 14.28 4.63 2.61
N GLU A 27 14.34 5.58 1.68
CA GLU A 27 13.13 6.32 1.25
C GLU A 27 12.13 5.40 0.54
N ALA A 28 12.61 4.49 -0.31
CA ALA A 28 11.75 3.48 -0.93
C ALA A 28 11.18 2.50 0.10
N GLN A 29 11.95 2.16 1.14
CA GLN A 29 11.49 1.31 2.24
C GLN A 29 10.37 1.99 3.04
N GLU A 30 10.49 3.28 3.31
CA GLU A 30 9.45 4.06 3.97
C GLU A 30 8.20 4.20 3.10
N ALA A 31 8.37 4.56 1.82
CA ALA A 31 7.28 4.67 0.87
C ALA A 31 6.52 3.34 0.72
N GLY A 32 7.23 2.23 0.57
CA GLY A 32 6.63 0.90 0.48
C GLY A 32 5.82 0.53 1.72
N LEU A 33 6.32 0.86 2.91
CA LEU A 33 5.59 0.62 4.16
C LEU A 33 4.33 1.49 4.27
N ALA A 34 4.39 2.74 3.82
CA ALA A 34 3.24 3.63 3.79
C ALA A 34 2.15 3.13 2.83
N ILE A 35 2.54 2.68 1.63
CA ILE A 35 1.64 2.08 0.64
C ILE A 35 0.95 0.85 1.21
N ILE A 36 1.70 -0.08 1.82
CA ILE A 36 1.12 -1.29 2.43
C ILE A 36 0.10 -0.91 3.51
N ARG A 37 0.45 0.03 4.41
CA ARG A 37 -0.47 0.50 5.45
C ARG A 37 -1.74 1.08 4.85
N PHE A 38 -1.62 1.90 3.82
CA PHE A 38 -2.77 2.50 3.14
C PHE A 38 -3.67 1.43 2.51
N VAL A 39 -3.11 0.45 1.80
CA VAL A 39 -3.85 -0.65 1.18
C VAL A 39 -4.60 -1.48 2.23
N ILE A 40 -3.95 -1.82 3.34
CA ILE A 40 -4.59 -2.58 4.44
C ILE A 40 -5.77 -1.79 5.01
N ILE A 41 -5.58 -0.50 5.31
CA ILE A 41 -6.66 0.35 5.84
C ILE A 41 -7.81 0.45 4.84
N LYS A 42 -7.53 0.61 3.55
CA LYS A 42 -8.55 0.66 2.51
C LYS A 42 -9.33 -0.66 2.43
N ALA A 43 -8.64 -1.80 2.41
CA ALA A 43 -9.28 -3.11 2.38
C ALA A 43 -10.18 -3.34 3.60
N GLN A 44 -9.74 -2.94 4.79
CA GLN A 44 -10.54 -3.03 6.01
C GLN A 44 -11.79 -2.14 5.93
N ARG A 45 -11.68 -0.91 5.40
CA ARG A 45 -12.82 -0.01 5.22
C ARG A 45 -13.86 -0.58 4.26
N GLU A 46 -13.41 -1.16 3.15
CA GLU A 46 -14.33 -1.79 2.19
C GLU A 46 -15.03 -3.03 2.77
N LYS A 47 -14.31 -3.82 3.59
CA LYS A 47 -14.93 -4.93 4.34
C LYS A 47 -16.00 -4.42 5.32
N ASN A 48 -15.69 -3.39 6.11
CA ASN A 48 -16.64 -2.83 7.07
C ASN A 48 -17.91 -2.29 6.39
N LYS A 49 -17.77 -1.62 5.24
CA LYS A 49 -18.92 -1.16 4.45
C LYS A 49 -19.80 -2.30 3.95
N ALA A 50 -19.20 -3.40 3.51
CA ALA A 50 -19.94 -4.58 3.07
C ALA A 50 -20.70 -5.24 4.23
N GLU A 51 -20.07 -5.31 5.41
CA GLU A 51 -20.73 -5.81 6.63
C GLU A 51 -21.88 -4.89 7.08
N GLU A 52 -21.68 -3.57 7.06
CA GLU A 52 -22.72 -2.58 7.39
C GLU A 52 -23.91 -2.66 6.43
N TYR A 53 -23.66 -2.82 5.12
CA TYR A 53 -24.71 -3.04 4.13
C TYR A 53 -25.54 -4.31 4.44
N ASN A 54 -24.88 -5.43 4.76
CA ASN A 54 -25.59 -6.67 5.09
C ASN A 54 -26.44 -6.56 6.37
N VAL A 55 -25.97 -5.82 7.38
CA VAL A 55 -26.75 -5.55 8.60
C VAL A 55 -27.98 -4.68 8.30
N ILE A 56 -27.87 -3.71 7.38
CA ILE A 56 -28.98 -2.82 7.01
C ILE A 56 -30.00 -3.50 6.10
N THR A 57 -29.55 -4.37 5.18
CA THR A 57 -30.44 -5.02 4.20
C THR A 57 -31.02 -6.35 4.63
N GLY A 58 -30.64 -6.88 5.81
CA GLY A 58 -31.28 -8.06 6.41
C GLY A 58 -31.33 -9.29 5.50
N ALA A 59 -30.18 -9.69 4.96
CA ALA A 59 -30.02 -10.98 4.27
C ALA A 59 -29.78 -12.12 5.28
#